data_AF-A0A9W5S2T6-F1
#
_entry.id   AF-A0A9W5S2T6-F1
#
_cell.length_a   1.000
_cell.length_b   1.000
_cell.length_c   1.000
_cell.angle_alpha   90.00
_cell.angle_beta   90.00
_cell.angle_gamma   90.00
#
_symmetry.space_group_name_H-M   'P 1'
#
loop_
_entity.id
_entity.type
_entity.pdbx_description
1 polymer ?
#
loop_
_entity_poly.entity_id
_entity_poly.type
_entity_poly.pdbx_seq_one_letter_code
_entity_poly.pdbx_strand_id
1 'polypeptide(L)'
;MLEQEKPSWAKAMINLLLEAKAAVEAGETLTSDAIACFAARYDRILEVGRLEDAKQNPPIEQPTGKRGKPKQSKPKNLLDRLGEHRLAVLTFLCDLSVPFDNNQAERDVRMVKVQQKISGTFRSEQGAKVFFRIRSYISTAKKQAHSIIDAIEQAIRGKPFMLPTQNP
;
A
#
# COMPACT_ATOMS: atom_id res chain seq x y z
N MET A 1 10.58 -26.20 -11.13
CA MET A 1 9.83 -24.93 -11.13
C MET A 1 10.88 -23.84 -11.26
N LEU A 2 11.08 -23.28 -12.46
CA LEU A 2 12.21 -22.40 -12.75
C LEU A 2 12.09 -21.12 -11.91
N GLU A 3 13.07 -20.91 -11.04
CA GLU A 3 13.29 -19.68 -10.30
C GLU A 3 13.66 -18.61 -11.34
N GLN A 4 12.67 -17.85 -11.81
CA GLN A 4 12.94 -16.73 -12.71
C GLN A 4 13.80 -15.73 -11.94
N GLU A 5 15.02 -15.49 -12.41
CA GLU A 5 15.86 -14.41 -11.91
C GLU A 5 15.06 -13.11 -11.87
N LYS A 6 15.20 -12.37 -10.77
CA LYS A 6 14.51 -11.09 -10.62
C LYS A 6 14.95 -10.16 -11.77
N PRO A 7 14.01 -9.57 -12.54
CA PRO A 7 14.38 -8.76 -13.68
C PRO A 7 15.13 -7.50 -13.27
N SER A 8 15.97 -6.99 -14.16
CA SER A 8 16.94 -5.93 -13.85
C SER A 8 16.23 -4.63 -13.42
N TRP A 9 15.10 -4.33 -14.08
CA TRP A 9 14.27 -3.17 -13.75
C TRP A 9 13.75 -3.20 -12.31
N ALA A 10 13.46 -4.38 -11.75
CA ALA A 10 12.93 -4.50 -10.39
C ALA A 10 13.99 -4.14 -9.35
N LYS A 11 15.25 -4.53 -9.58
CA LYS A 11 16.37 -4.13 -8.73
C LYS A 11 16.62 -2.63 -8.82
N ALA A 12 16.58 -2.06 -10.02
CA ALA A 12 16.71 -0.62 -10.23
C ALA A 12 15.59 0.16 -9.52
N MET A 13 14.35 -0.32 -9.60
CA MET A 13 13.20 0.29 -8.93
C MET A 13 13.34 0.28 -7.41
N ILE A 14 13.76 -0.84 -6.82
CA ILE A 14 14.02 -0.95 -5.38
C ILE A 14 15.06 0.08 -4.95
N ASN A 15 16.19 0.15 -5.66
CA ASN A 15 17.26 1.10 -5.32
C ASN A 15 16.80 2.55 -5.42
N LEU A 16 16.04 2.91 -6.47
CA LEU A 16 15.48 4.25 -6.63
C LEU A 16 14.56 4.63 -5.46
N LEU A 17 13.66 3.74 -5.07
CA LEU A 17 12.71 4.00 -3.98
C LEU A 17 13.40 4.11 -2.62
N LEU A 18 14.45 3.32 -2.38
CA LEU A 18 15.26 3.42 -1.15
C LEU A 18 16.09 4.71 -1.12
N GLU A 19 16.64 5.14 -2.24
CA GLU A 19 17.33 6.43 -2.37
C GLU A 19 16.36 7.58 -2.09
N ALA A 20 15.17 7.54 -2.68
CA ALA A 20 14.15 8.56 -2.49
C ALA A 20 13.65 8.61 -1.03
N LYS A 21 13.47 7.43 -0.39
CA LYS A 21 13.20 7.32 1.04
C LYS A 21 14.29 7.99 1.88
N ALA A 22 15.56 7.69 1.62
CA ALA A 22 16.68 8.25 2.36
C ALA A 22 16.75 9.79 2.20
N ALA A 23 16.45 10.31 1.01
CA ALA A 23 16.40 11.74 0.76
C ALA A 23 15.30 12.44 1.58
N VAL A 24 14.12 11.82 1.71
CA VAL A 24 13.03 12.33 2.55
C VAL A 24 13.35 12.22 4.04
N GLU A 25 13.97 11.11 4.48
CA GLU A 25 14.34 10.88 5.88
C GLU A 25 15.50 11.75 6.37
N ALA A 26 16.28 12.35 5.46
CA ALA A 26 17.29 13.35 5.80
C ALA A 26 16.68 14.64 6.38
N GLY A 27 15.35 14.78 6.38
CA GLY A 27 14.64 15.87 7.04
C GLY A 27 14.51 17.14 6.18
N GLU A 28 14.96 17.08 4.92
CA GLU A 28 14.84 18.17 3.97
C GLU A 28 13.60 17.99 3.09
N THR A 29 12.77 19.03 2.98
CA THR A 29 11.72 19.04 1.97
C THR A 29 12.37 19.06 0.59
N LEU A 30 12.08 18.05 -0.22
CA LEU A 30 12.61 17.97 -1.58
C LEU A 30 12.12 19.15 -2.41
N THR A 31 13.01 19.71 -3.22
CA THR A 31 12.64 20.73 -4.20
C THR A 31 11.76 20.12 -5.29
N SER A 32 10.95 20.94 -5.94
CA SER A 32 10.12 20.51 -7.09
C SER A 32 10.97 19.81 -8.17
N ASP A 33 12.19 20.30 -8.41
CA ASP A 33 13.11 19.71 -9.39
C ASP A 33 13.63 18.33 -8.95
N ALA A 34 13.94 18.16 -7.66
CA ALA A 34 14.36 16.87 -7.13
C ALA A 34 13.23 15.83 -7.23
N ILE A 35 11.99 16.22 -6.89
CA ILE A 35 10.80 15.37 -7.02
C ILE A 35 10.59 14.99 -8.49
N ALA A 36 10.68 15.95 -9.41
CA ALA A 36 10.58 15.69 -10.85
C ALA A 36 11.67 14.74 -11.35
N CYS A 37 12.89 14.85 -10.83
CA CYS A 37 14.00 13.95 -11.15
C CYS A 37 13.71 12.51 -10.71
N PHE A 38 13.23 12.29 -9.48
CA PHE A 38 12.81 10.96 -9.03
C PHE A 38 11.69 10.40 -9.88
N ALA A 39 10.69 11.22 -10.20
CA ALA A 39 9.54 10.82 -11.01
C ALA A 39 9.96 10.43 -12.44
N ALA A 40 10.86 11.18 -13.06
CA ALA A 40 11.39 10.87 -14.39
C ALA A 40 12.24 9.58 -14.39
N ARG A 41 13.07 9.36 -13.36
CA ARG A 41 13.83 8.11 -13.19
C ARG A 41 12.89 6.92 -12.99
N TYR A 42 11.82 7.10 -12.22
CA TYR A 42 10.79 6.08 -12.00
C TYR A 42 10.14 5.67 -13.33
N ASP A 43 9.70 6.65 -14.13
CA ASP A 43 9.07 6.41 -15.43
C ASP A 43 10.02 5.71 -16.41
N ARG A 44 11.30 6.09 -16.40
CA ARG A 44 12.33 5.44 -17.22
C ARG A 44 12.52 3.97 -16.84
N ILE A 45 12.50 3.63 -15.55
CA ILE A 45 12.62 2.24 -15.10
C ILE A 45 11.39 1.44 -15.51
N LEU A 46 10.18 2.02 -15.43
CA LEU A 46 8.98 1.36 -15.92
C LEU A 46 9.06 1.07 -17.42
N GLU A 47 9.57 2.01 -18.21
CA GLU A 47 9.73 1.81 -19.65
C GLU A 47 10.74 0.71 -19.97
N VAL A 48 11.89 0.70 -19.30
CA VAL A 48 12.86 -0.41 -19.40
C VAL A 48 12.20 -1.74 -19.03
N GLY A 49 11.41 -1.77 -17.96
CA GLY A 49 10.69 -2.97 -17.54
C GLY A 49 9.67 -3.45 -18.57
N ARG A 50 8.98 -2.55 -19.26
CA ARG A 50 8.04 -2.90 -20.34
C ARG A 50 8.77 -3.51 -21.54
N LEU A 51 9.92 -2.93 -21.91
CA LEU A 51 10.76 -3.44 -22.99
C LEU A 51 11.36 -4.81 -22.64
N GLU A 52 11.80 -5.02 -21.40
CA GLU A 52 12.27 -6.33 -20.92
C GLU A 52 11.16 -7.37 -20.95
N ASP A 53 9.97 -7.04 -20.45
CA ASP A 53 8.83 -7.95 -20.45
C ASP A 53 8.37 -8.29 -21.88
N ALA A 54 8.32 -7.31 -22.78
CA ALA A 54 7.95 -7.54 -24.18
C ALA A 54 8.94 -8.49 -24.90
N LYS A 55 10.23 -8.45 -24.56
CA LYS A 55 11.25 -9.37 -25.08
C LYS A 55 11.10 -10.79 -24.52
N GLN A 56 10.77 -10.91 -23.24
CA GLN A 56 10.67 -12.21 -22.55
C GLN A 56 9.31 -12.89 -22.78
N ASN A 57 8.25 -12.10 -22.91
CA ASN A 57 6.86 -12.54 -23.03
C ASN A 57 6.21 -11.84 -24.24
N PRO A 58 6.61 -12.18 -25.47
CA PRO A 58 6.03 -11.57 -26.65
C PRO A 58 4.51 -11.85 -26.72
N PRO A 59 3.71 -10.93 -27.28
CA PRO A 59 2.28 -11.16 -27.49
C PRO A 59 2.06 -12.45 -28.27
N ILE A 60 1.19 -13.33 -27.77
CA ILE A 60 0.84 -14.55 -28.50
C ILE A 60 -0.06 -14.15 -29.67
N GLU A 61 0.48 -14.21 -30.88
CA GLU A 61 -0.23 -13.81 -32.11
C GLU A 61 -1.40 -14.73 -32.49
N GLN A 62 -1.40 -15.97 -31.97
CA GLN A 62 -2.44 -16.96 -32.26
C GLN A 62 -3.17 -17.39 -30.98
N PRO A 63 -4.52 -17.42 -30.97
CA PRO A 63 -5.25 -17.94 -29.83
C PRO A 63 -4.89 -19.42 -29.64
N THR A 64 -4.09 -19.71 -28.61
CA THR A 64 -3.96 -21.08 -28.13
C THR A 64 -5.38 -21.55 -27.82
N GLY A 65 -5.84 -22.70 -28.33
CA GLY A 65 -7.22 -23.19 -28.18
C GLY A 65 -7.73 -23.38 -26.73
N LYS A 66 -6.97 -22.93 -25.73
CA LYS A 66 -7.35 -22.75 -24.33
C LYS A 66 -8.17 -21.46 -24.19
N ARG A 67 -9.39 -21.61 -23.67
CA ARG A 67 -10.30 -20.49 -23.38
C ARG A 67 -9.73 -19.59 -22.27
N GLY A 68 -9.54 -18.30 -22.56
CA GLY A 68 -9.15 -17.27 -21.57
C GLY A 68 -7.82 -16.58 -21.86
N LYS A 69 -7.58 -15.44 -21.19
CA LYS A 69 -6.31 -14.71 -21.31
C LYS A 69 -5.16 -15.55 -20.74
N PRO A 70 -3.98 -15.58 -21.39
CA PRO A 70 -2.81 -16.24 -20.84
C PRO A 70 -2.42 -15.62 -19.49
N LYS A 71 -1.95 -16.46 -18.57
CA LYS A 71 -1.55 -16.02 -17.23
C LYS A 71 -0.35 -15.07 -17.33
N GLN A 72 -0.50 -13.85 -16.80
CA GLN A 72 0.59 -12.89 -16.70
C GLN A 72 1.67 -13.34 -15.70
N SER A 73 2.92 -12.98 -16.00
CA SER A 73 4.07 -13.25 -15.12
C SER A 73 3.97 -12.42 -13.83
N LYS A 74 4.58 -12.90 -12.73
CA LYS A 74 4.62 -12.11 -11.47
C LYS A 74 5.32 -10.75 -11.66
N PRO A 75 6.46 -10.66 -12.38
CA PRO A 75 7.10 -9.37 -12.62
C PRO A 75 6.23 -8.42 -13.45
N LYS A 76 5.51 -8.91 -14.47
CA LYS A 76 4.60 -8.06 -15.25
C LYS A 76 3.47 -7.50 -14.39
N ASN A 77 2.87 -8.31 -13.53
CA ASN A 77 1.83 -7.84 -12.60
C ASN A 77 2.36 -6.74 -11.67
N LEU A 78 3.61 -6.85 -11.20
CA LEU A 78 4.24 -5.81 -10.38
C LEU A 78 4.50 -4.54 -11.19
N LEU A 79 5.02 -4.67 -12.41
CA LEU A 79 5.28 -3.55 -13.31
C LEU A 79 4.00 -2.76 -13.61
N ASP A 80 2.92 -3.47 -13.92
CA ASP A 80 1.61 -2.87 -14.22
C ASP A 80 1.05 -2.14 -12.99
N ARG A 81 1.12 -2.76 -11.80
CA ARG A 81 0.71 -2.15 -10.53
C ARG A 81 1.49 -0.88 -10.22
N LEU A 82 2.81 -0.88 -10.43
CA LEU A 82 3.67 0.28 -10.20
C LEU A 82 3.40 1.41 -11.20
N GLY A 83 3.02 1.07 -12.43
CA GLY A 83 2.55 2.06 -13.40
C GLY A 83 1.19 2.65 -13.03
N GLU A 84 0.21 1.80 -12.73
CA GLU A 84 -1.18 2.20 -12.39
C GLU A 84 -1.24 3.06 -11.13
N HIS A 85 -0.46 2.71 -10.10
CA HIS A 85 -0.45 3.40 -8.82
C HIS A 85 0.75 4.33 -8.63
N ARG A 86 1.38 4.78 -9.73
CA ARG A 86 2.56 5.67 -9.71
C ARG A 86 2.40 6.85 -8.75
N LEU A 87 1.26 7.55 -8.81
CA LEU A 87 1.02 8.71 -7.94
C LEU A 87 1.08 8.30 -6.48
N ALA A 88 0.33 7.26 -6.10
CA ALA A 88 0.30 6.76 -4.72
C ALA A 88 1.67 6.29 -4.22
N VAL A 89 2.50 5.70 -5.09
CA VAL A 89 3.86 5.27 -4.75
C VAL A 89 4.77 6.47 -4.49
N LEU A 90 4.62 7.58 -5.21
CA LEU A 90 5.49 8.75 -5.14
C LEU A 90 4.96 9.86 -4.22
N THR A 91 3.74 9.75 -3.67
CA THR A 91 3.12 10.80 -2.84
C THR A 91 3.98 11.23 -1.67
N PHE A 92 4.71 10.30 -1.02
CA PHE A 92 5.57 10.58 0.13
C PHE A 92 6.71 11.57 -0.18
N LEU A 93 7.03 11.80 -1.46
CA LEU A 93 8.03 12.79 -1.89
C LEU A 93 7.51 14.23 -1.77
N CYS A 94 6.19 14.42 -1.88
CA CYS A 94 5.55 15.74 -1.84
C CYS A 94 4.84 15.99 -0.51
N ASP A 95 4.27 14.95 0.09
CA ASP A 95 3.51 15.02 1.33
C ASP A 95 4.18 14.15 2.41
N LEU A 96 4.91 14.81 3.30
CA LEU A 96 5.65 14.17 4.40
C LEU A 96 4.73 13.53 5.46
N SER A 97 3.42 13.81 5.43
CA SER A 97 2.46 13.11 6.30
C SER A 97 2.19 11.67 5.82
N VAL A 98 2.52 11.37 4.57
CA VAL A 98 2.39 10.04 3.97
C VAL A 98 3.71 9.28 4.16
N PRO A 99 3.75 8.21 4.98
CA PRO A 99 4.96 7.42 5.14
C PRO A 99 5.29 6.64 3.86
N PHE A 100 6.58 6.34 3.67
CA PHE A 100 7.06 5.50 2.57
C PHE A 100 6.46 4.08 2.58
N ASP A 101 6.25 3.53 3.77
CA ASP A 101 5.76 2.17 3.95
C ASP A 101 4.26 2.11 4.28
N ASN A 102 3.68 0.92 4.10
CA ASN A 102 2.29 0.64 4.40
C ASN A 102 2.09 -0.05 5.77
N ASN A 103 3.08 0.02 6.67
CA ASN A 103 3.07 -0.78 7.89
C ASN A 103 1.86 -0.47 8.78
N GLN A 104 1.36 0.76 8.75
CA GLN A 104 0.20 1.16 9.54
C GLN A 104 -1.10 0.52 9.00
N ALA A 105 -1.36 0.57 7.70
CA ALA A 105 -2.58 -0.04 7.17
C ALA A 105 -2.54 -1.56 7.28
N GLU A 106 -1.37 -2.18 7.09
CA GLU A 106 -1.19 -3.62 7.31
C GLU A 106 -1.50 -4.02 8.76
N ARG A 107 -0.98 -3.27 9.74
CA ARG A 107 -1.28 -3.49 11.16
C ARG A 107 -2.77 -3.34 11.46
N ASP A 108 -3.43 -2.35 10.86
CA ASP A 108 -4.86 -2.10 11.06
C ASP A 108 -5.72 -3.25 10.50
N VAL A 109 -5.39 -3.76 9.31
CA VAL A 109 -6.10 -4.88 8.65
C VAL A 109 -5.77 -6.24 9.28
N ARG A 110 -4.58 -6.40 9.89
CA ARG A 110 -4.13 -7.67 10.46
C ARG A 110 -5.13 -8.29 11.42
N MET A 111 -5.75 -7.50 12.29
CA MET A 111 -6.71 -8.02 13.27
C MET A 111 -7.99 -8.57 12.61
N VAL A 112 -8.37 -8.05 11.45
CA VAL A 112 -9.49 -8.58 10.66
C VAL A 112 -9.14 -9.98 10.14
N LYS A 113 -7.90 -10.15 9.64
CA LYS A 113 -7.44 -11.46 9.19
C LYS A 113 -7.24 -12.47 10.32
N VAL A 114 -6.76 -12.02 11.49
CA VAL A 114 -6.70 -12.86 12.70
C VAL A 114 -8.10 -13.32 13.10
N GLN A 115 -9.09 -12.42 13.11
CA GLN A 115 -10.47 -12.78 13.41
C GLN A 115 -11.03 -13.81 12.43
N GLN A 116 -10.76 -13.64 11.13
CA GLN A 116 -11.19 -14.58 10.09
C GLN A 116 -10.51 -15.95 10.17
N LYS A 117 -9.20 -15.99 10.48
CA LYS A 117 -8.39 -17.21 10.37
C LYS A 117 -8.28 -17.99 11.68
N ILE A 118 -8.21 -17.29 12.82
CA ILE A 118 -7.82 -17.87 14.11
C ILE A 118 -8.93 -17.74 15.15
N SER A 119 -9.59 -16.58 15.25
CA SER A 119 -10.53 -16.29 16.35
C SER A 119 -12.00 -16.64 16.02
N GLY A 120 -12.23 -17.79 15.38
CA GLY A 120 -13.57 -18.35 15.19
C GLY A 120 -14.41 -17.78 14.03
N THR A 121 -13.83 -16.87 13.24
CA THR A 121 -14.45 -16.18 12.08
C THR A 121 -15.65 -15.31 12.46
N PHE A 122 -16.20 -14.55 11.51
CA PHE A 122 -17.45 -13.82 11.73
C PHE A 122 -18.64 -14.74 11.42
N ARG A 123 -19.48 -15.00 12.43
CA ARG A 123 -20.68 -15.84 12.29
C ARG A 123 -21.93 -15.07 11.84
N SER A 124 -21.89 -13.75 11.90
CA SER A 124 -22.93 -12.85 11.38
C SER A 124 -22.34 -11.51 10.96
N GLU A 125 -23.01 -10.83 10.04
CA GLU A 125 -22.66 -9.47 9.64
C GLU A 125 -22.72 -8.50 10.82
N GLN A 126 -23.70 -8.68 11.71
CA GLN A 126 -23.84 -7.87 12.92
C GLN A 126 -22.62 -8.01 13.84
N GLY A 127 -22.12 -9.22 14.05
CA GLY A 127 -20.89 -9.45 14.83
C GLY A 127 -19.67 -8.79 14.20
N ALA A 128 -19.57 -8.82 12.87
CA ALA A 128 -18.51 -8.10 12.15
C ALA A 128 -18.63 -6.58 12.35
N LYS A 129 -19.83 -6.00 12.21
CA LYS A 129 -20.09 -4.58 12.43
C LYS A 129 -19.68 -4.12 13.84
N VAL A 130 -20.02 -4.90 14.87
CA VAL A 130 -19.62 -4.61 16.26
C VAL A 130 -18.10 -4.64 16.41
N PHE A 131 -17.43 -5.66 15.88
CA PHE A 131 -15.97 -5.78 15.91
C PHE A 131 -15.30 -4.59 15.23
N PHE A 132 -15.74 -4.22 14.03
CA PHE A 132 -15.19 -3.08 13.29
C PHE A 132 -15.42 -1.77 14.01
N ARG A 133 -16.59 -1.56 14.63
CA ARG A 133 -16.91 -0.35 15.39
C ARG A 133 -16.02 -0.17 16.62
N ILE A 134 -15.75 -1.24 17.37
CA ILE A 134 -14.84 -1.20 18.53
C ILE A 134 -13.41 -0.92 18.07
N ARG A 135 -12.95 -1.63 17.04
CA ARG A 135 -11.58 -1.49 16.51
C ARG A 135 -11.34 -0.12 15.89
N SER A 136 -12.31 0.44 15.17
CA SER A 136 -12.21 1.79 14.60
C SER A 136 -12.14 2.83 15.72
N TYR A 137 -12.97 2.73 16.75
CA TYR A 137 -12.93 3.62 17.92
C TYR A 137 -11.55 3.63 18.58
N ILE A 138 -10.99 2.45 18.86
CA ILE A 138 -9.65 2.31 19.47
C ILE A 138 -8.56 2.88 18.55
N SER A 139 -8.63 2.59 17.25
CA SER A 139 -7.66 3.11 16.26
C SER A 139 -7.70 4.64 16.22
N THR A 140 -8.90 5.23 16.23
CA THR A 140 -9.08 6.68 16.25
C THR A 140 -8.55 7.32 17.52
N ALA A 141 -8.89 6.79 18.70
CA ALA A 141 -8.37 7.31 19.97
C ALA A 141 -6.83 7.28 20.00
N LYS A 142 -6.24 6.17 19.54
CA LYS A 142 -4.78 6.03 19.45
C LYS A 142 -4.15 7.04 18.48
N LYS A 143 -4.76 7.26 17.30
CA LYS A 143 -4.28 8.23 16.29
C LYS A 143 -4.33 9.67 16.79
N GLN A 144 -5.26 9.98 17.68
CA GLN A 144 -5.38 11.29 18.33
C GLN A 144 -4.57 11.37 19.64
N ALA A 145 -3.63 10.45 19.86
CA ALA A 145 -2.78 10.39 21.07
C ALA A 145 -3.53 10.33 22.41
N HIS A 146 -4.76 9.81 22.43
CA HIS A 146 -5.53 9.60 23.66
C HIS A 146 -5.19 8.24 24.31
N SER A 147 -5.29 8.17 25.64
CA SER A 147 -5.25 6.90 26.37
C SER A 147 -6.38 5.99 25.90
N ILE A 148 -6.02 4.78 25.46
CA ILE A 148 -7.00 3.79 24.98
C ILE A 148 -7.92 3.33 26.12
N ILE A 149 -7.35 3.15 27.32
CA ILE A 149 -8.11 2.69 28.50
C ILE A 149 -9.14 3.75 28.87
N ASP A 150 -8.73 5.01 28.98
CA ASP A 150 -9.60 6.12 29.34
C ASP A 150 -10.69 6.31 28.28
N ALA A 151 -10.35 6.19 26.99
CA ALA A 151 -11.32 6.28 25.91
C ALA A 151 -12.38 5.16 26.00
N ILE A 152 -11.98 3.93 26.33
CA ILE A 152 -12.92 2.82 26.53
C ILE A 152 -13.78 3.07 27.77
N GLU A 153 -13.19 3.49 28.88
CA GLU A 153 -13.91 3.81 30.12
C GLU A 153 -14.96 4.89 29.88
N GLN A 154 -14.58 5.98 29.22
CA GLN A 154 -15.49 7.07 28.88
C GLN A 154 -16.64 6.61 27.96
N ALA A 155 -16.35 5.75 26.98
CA ALA A 155 -17.39 5.17 26.13
C ALA A 155 -18.40 4.32 26.93
N ILE A 156 -17.92 3.51 27.87
CA ILE A 156 -18.78 2.70 28.76
C ILE A 156 -19.62 3.61 29.67
N ARG A 157 -19.05 4.73 30.14
CA ARG A 157 -19.75 5.75 30.95
C ARG A 157 -20.70 6.64 30.13
N GLY A 158 -20.89 6.37 28.84
CA GLY A 158 -21.80 7.12 27.96
C GLY A 158 -21.26 8.46 27.47
N LYS A 159 -19.96 8.72 27.64
CA LYS A 159 -19.26 9.93 27.19
C LYS A 159 -18.15 9.59 26.19
N PRO A 160 -18.44 8.92 25.06
CA PRO A 160 -17.39 8.44 24.17
C PRO A 160 -16.57 9.61 23.60
N PHE A 161 -15.28 9.37 23.40
CA PHE A 161 -14.44 10.27 22.64
C PHE A 161 -14.99 10.38 21.21
N MET A 162 -15.29 11.59 20.79
CA MET A 162 -15.72 11.86 19.42
C MET A 162 -14.73 12.83 18.78
N LEU A 163 -14.40 12.58 17.52
CA LEU A 163 -13.68 13.56 16.72
C LEU A 163 -14.57 14.81 16.62
N PRO A 164 -14.02 16.02 16.72
CA PRO A 164 -14.77 17.21 16.37
C PRO A 164 -15.30 17.04 14.95
N THR A 165 -16.60 17.23 14.76
CA THR A 165 -17.19 17.27 13.44
C THR A 165 -16.52 18.42 12.71
N GLN A 166 -15.72 18.13 11.68
CA GLN A 166 -15.27 19.18 10.77
C GLN A 166 -16.53 19.77 10.16
N ASN A 167 -16.85 21.02 10.52
CA ASN A 167 -17.91 21.75 9.88
C ASN A 167 -17.54 21.88 8.38
N PRO A 168 -18.47 21.59 7.47
CA PRO A 168 -18.24 21.67 6.03
C PRO A 168 -17.92 23.10 5.58
#